data_AF-A0A832M1C9-F1
#
_entry.id   AF-A0A832M1C9-F1
#
_cell.length_a   1.000
_cell.length_b   1.000
_cell.length_c   1.000
_cell.angle_alpha   90.00
_cell.angle_beta   90.00
_cell.angle_gamma   90.00
#
_symmetry.space_group_name_H-M   'P 1'
#
loop_
_entity.id
_entity.type
_entity.pdbx_description
1 polymer ?
#
loop_
_entity_poly.entity_id
_entity_poly.type
_entity_poly.pdbx_seq_one_letter_code
_entity_poly.pdbx_strand_id
1 'polypeptide(L)'
;MMLAEQMTLAEEFSNEWRSRLKAELPEQSAACHESIVRWLIGEDVSRFADLNPTQRQIVEQAMDYRYRILRQRYLGMSPERAYKGLIQRLSNLFLIRNKIRTWIALSRDRQRSVVDVLEEVIQELLQNDRYMQQQVTWIARCTRDTRLRNALLLASTEEYCLRPIRNQPLLCYRFVNYLRRSQKGGMTQVPADDFIRLVSQEVAPDDSEGAVSLLDARAVSEYQDAQAAEEQQELRNTVQQRFEAYLLEKKVDPCAVDWLRLYLQGRSQEAIAKELNMDVKQVYRLREKISYHATRVFAPKAQPDLVSTWLGNESES
;
A
#
# COMPACT_ATOMS: atom_id res chain seq x y z
N MET A 1 -40.42 -27.77 -17.85
CA MET A 1 -39.19 -28.09 -17.12
C MET A 1 -38.24 -26.93 -17.36
N MET A 2 -38.10 -26.03 -16.39
CA MET A 2 -37.28 -24.82 -16.54
C MET A 2 -35.81 -25.24 -16.56
N LEU A 3 -35.13 -24.96 -17.68
CA LEU A 3 -33.67 -24.92 -17.72
C LEU A 3 -33.25 -23.88 -16.68
N ALA A 4 -32.64 -24.32 -15.58
CA ALA A 4 -31.91 -23.40 -14.73
C ALA A 4 -30.79 -22.81 -15.61
N GLU A 5 -30.92 -21.54 -15.99
CA GLU A 5 -29.84 -20.81 -16.64
C GLU A 5 -28.60 -20.94 -15.75
N GLN A 6 -27.58 -21.66 -16.24
CA GLN A 6 -26.31 -21.76 -15.53
C GLN A 6 -25.75 -20.34 -15.43
N MET A 7 -25.61 -19.83 -14.20
CA MET A 7 -24.96 -18.56 -13.95
C MET A 7 -23.56 -18.58 -14.55
N THR A 8 -23.21 -17.51 -15.24
CA THR A 8 -21.85 -17.34 -15.77
C THR A 8 -20.88 -17.09 -14.63
N LEU A 9 -19.61 -17.46 -14.80
CA LEU A 9 -18.56 -17.22 -13.81
C LEU A 9 -18.43 -15.72 -13.44
N ALA A 10 -18.70 -14.83 -14.40
CA ALA A 10 -18.71 -13.40 -14.13
C ALA A 10 -19.86 -12.95 -13.22
N GLU A 11 -21.02 -13.58 -13.34
CA GLU A 11 -22.17 -13.32 -12.46
C GLU A 11 -21.93 -13.89 -11.06
N GLU A 12 -21.26 -15.04 -10.95
CA GLU A 12 -20.78 -15.58 -9.67
C GLU A 12 -19.89 -14.56 -8.96
N PHE A 13 -18.82 -14.09 -9.62
CA PHE A 13 -17.93 -13.07 -9.06
C PHE A 13 -18.66 -11.79 -8.70
N SER A 14 -19.55 -11.33 -9.58
CA SER A 14 -20.31 -10.11 -9.31
C SER A 14 -21.17 -10.26 -8.06
N ASN A 15 -21.81 -11.40 -7.86
CA ASN A 15 -22.67 -11.65 -6.70
C ASN A 15 -21.86 -11.82 -5.40
N GLU A 16 -20.73 -12.50 -5.46
CA GLU A 16 -19.80 -12.61 -4.34
C GLU A 16 -19.29 -11.23 -3.90
N TRP A 17 -18.81 -10.42 -4.85
CA TRP A 17 -18.36 -9.07 -4.56
C TRP A 17 -19.48 -8.16 -4.06
N ARG A 18 -20.70 -8.26 -4.60
CA ARG A 18 -21.87 -7.53 -4.09
C ARG A 18 -22.16 -7.90 -2.63
N SER A 19 -22.14 -9.18 -2.29
CA SER A 19 -22.35 -9.66 -0.93
C SER A 19 -21.27 -9.12 0.02
N ARG A 20 -20.01 -9.26 -0.38
CA ARG A 20 -18.86 -8.80 0.40
C ARG A 20 -18.85 -7.29 0.62
N LEU A 21 -19.11 -6.49 -0.42
CA LEU A 21 -19.14 -5.04 -0.31
C LEU A 21 -20.27 -4.54 0.58
N LYS A 22 -21.42 -5.21 0.59
CA LYS A 22 -22.52 -4.90 1.53
C LYS A 22 -22.11 -5.14 2.98
N ALA A 23 -21.36 -6.22 3.24
CA ALA A 23 -20.88 -6.53 4.58
C ALA A 23 -19.74 -5.61 5.03
N GLU A 24 -18.77 -5.32 4.15
CA GLU A 24 -17.57 -4.56 4.50
C GLU A 24 -17.75 -3.03 4.44
N LEU A 25 -18.71 -2.54 3.64
CA LEU A 25 -18.97 -1.12 3.42
C LEU A 25 -20.47 -0.79 3.55
N PRO A 26 -21.10 -1.03 4.72
CA PRO A 26 -22.55 -0.85 4.89
C PRO A 26 -23.00 0.61 4.72
N GLU A 27 -22.11 1.56 5.03
CA GLU A 27 -22.35 3.01 4.92
C GLU A 27 -22.42 3.50 3.45
N GLN A 28 -21.95 2.70 2.50
CA GLN A 28 -21.91 3.07 1.09
C GLN A 28 -23.22 2.72 0.38
N SER A 29 -23.60 3.54 -0.60
CA SER A 29 -24.83 3.30 -1.37
C SER A 29 -24.72 2.06 -2.27
N ALA A 30 -25.87 1.46 -2.60
CA ALA A 30 -25.92 0.35 -3.56
C ALA A 30 -25.30 0.71 -4.92
N ALA A 31 -25.42 1.97 -5.34
CA ALA A 31 -24.78 2.46 -6.56
C ALA A 31 -23.25 2.49 -6.45
N CYS A 32 -22.70 2.83 -5.29
CA CYS A 32 -21.26 2.77 -5.00
C CYS A 32 -20.76 1.32 -5.05
N HIS A 33 -21.48 0.39 -4.40
CA HIS A 33 -21.13 -1.03 -4.45
C HIS A 33 -21.11 -1.56 -5.89
N GLU A 34 -22.17 -1.31 -6.66
CA GLU A 34 -22.25 -1.75 -8.05
C GLU A 34 -21.15 -1.14 -8.94
N SER A 35 -20.77 0.12 -8.68
CA SER A 35 -19.66 0.76 -9.37
C SER A 35 -18.33 0.05 -9.12
N ILE A 36 -18.07 -0.34 -7.85
CA ILE A 36 -16.86 -1.09 -7.47
C ILE A 36 -16.87 -2.48 -8.10
N VAL A 37 -18.01 -3.18 -8.08
CA VAL A 37 -18.16 -4.51 -8.72
C VAL A 37 -17.82 -4.42 -10.20
N ARG A 38 -18.43 -3.50 -10.95
CA ARG A 38 -18.16 -3.32 -12.39
C ARG A 38 -16.69 -3.01 -12.68
N TRP A 39 -16.04 -2.25 -11.81
CA TRP A 39 -14.63 -1.95 -11.94
C TRP A 39 -13.73 -3.17 -11.67
N LEU A 40 -14.04 -3.99 -10.66
CA LEU A 40 -13.30 -5.23 -10.38
C LEU A 40 -13.45 -6.26 -11.49
N ILE A 41 -14.68 -6.45 -11.98
CA ILE A 41 -15.00 -7.37 -13.09
C ILE A 41 -14.36 -6.89 -14.40
N GLY A 42 -14.31 -5.59 -14.66
CA GLY A 42 -13.74 -5.00 -15.87
C GLY A 42 -14.71 -4.97 -17.05
N GLU A 43 -14.28 -4.39 -18.17
CA GLU A 43 -15.09 -4.20 -19.38
C GLU A 43 -15.38 -5.52 -20.11
N ASP A 44 -14.37 -6.38 -20.23
CA ASP A 44 -14.49 -7.64 -20.95
C ASP A 44 -14.92 -8.76 -20.01
N VAL A 45 -16.21 -9.04 -20.02
CA VAL A 45 -16.84 -10.12 -19.25
C VAL A 45 -16.64 -11.49 -19.93
N SER A 46 -16.37 -11.50 -21.24
CA SER A 46 -16.21 -12.76 -21.98
C SER A 46 -14.93 -13.51 -21.59
N ARG A 47 -13.93 -12.80 -21.07
CA ARG A 47 -12.67 -13.38 -20.57
C ARG A 47 -12.83 -14.44 -19.47
N PHE A 48 -14.00 -14.48 -18.81
CA PHE A 48 -14.28 -15.44 -17.74
C PHE A 48 -14.82 -16.78 -18.26
N ALA A 49 -15.24 -16.87 -19.53
CA ALA A 49 -15.92 -18.05 -20.08
C ALA A 49 -15.02 -19.31 -20.09
N ASP A 50 -13.72 -19.15 -20.35
CA ASP A 50 -12.79 -20.26 -20.58
C ASP A 50 -11.74 -20.42 -19.47
N LEU A 51 -11.97 -19.83 -18.28
CA LEU A 51 -10.99 -19.90 -17.19
C LEU A 51 -10.94 -21.29 -16.58
N ASN A 52 -9.74 -21.87 -16.53
CA ASN A 52 -9.49 -23.06 -15.71
C ASN A 52 -9.45 -22.71 -14.20
N PRO A 53 -9.51 -23.70 -13.29
CA PRO A 53 -9.53 -23.44 -11.85
C PRO A 53 -8.35 -22.62 -11.32
N THR A 54 -7.15 -22.84 -11.85
CA THR A 54 -5.95 -22.07 -11.46
C THR A 54 -6.06 -20.62 -11.92
N GLN A 55 -6.51 -20.38 -13.14
CA GLN A 55 -6.72 -19.04 -13.68
C GLN A 55 -7.85 -18.31 -12.93
N ARG A 56 -8.90 -19.02 -12.52
CA ARG A 56 -9.96 -18.49 -11.64
C ARG A 56 -9.37 -17.96 -10.33
N GLN A 57 -8.55 -18.74 -9.64
CA GLN A 57 -7.89 -18.31 -8.39
C GLN A 57 -6.99 -17.08 -8.60
N ILE A 58 -6.22 -17.04 -9.68
CA ILE A 58 -5.36 -15.88 -10.01
C ILE A 58 -6.21 -14.62 -10.21
N VAL A 59 -7.34 -14.76 -10.90
CA VAL A 59 -8.27 -13.67 -11.16
C VAL A 59 -8.94 -13.18 -9.87
N GLU A 60 -9.38 -14.09 -9.00
CA GLU A 60 -9.90 -13.78 -7.66
C GLU A 60 -8.89 -12.99 -6.84
N GLN A 61 -7.65 -13.48 -6.76
CA GLN A 61 -6.56 -12.81 -6.04
C GLN A 61 -6.26 -11.41 -6.60
N ALA A 62 -6.31 -11.25 -7.92
CA ALA A 62 -6.10 -9.96 -8.57
C ALA A 62 -7.23 -8.96 -8.24
N MET A 63 -8.49 -9.41 -8.22
CA MET A 63 -9.62 -8.57 -7.78
C MET A 63 -9.47 -8.18 -6.31
N ASP A 64 -9.10 -9.14 -5.45
CA ASP A 64 -8.86 -8.90 -4.04
C ASP A 64 -7.75 -7.89 -3.78
N TYR A 65 -6.64 -8.02 -4.49
CA TYR A 65 -5.53 -7.10 -4.39
C TYR A 65 -5.94 -5.68 -4.78
N ARG A 66 -6.63 -5.55 -5.92
CA ARG A 66 -7.09 -4.26 -6.41
C ARG A 66 -8.11 -3.61 -5.45
N TYR A 67 -9.01 -4.41 -4.89
CA TYR A 67 -9.95 -3.94 -3.88
C TYR A 67 -9.26 -3.51 -2.58
N ARG A 68 -8.28 -4.27 -2.10
CA ARG A 68 -7.48 -3.91 -0.90
C ARG A 68 -6.81 -2.55 -1.07
N ILE A 69 -6.17 -2.31 -2.22
CA ILE A 69 -5.59 -0.99 -2.55
C ILE A 69 -6.66 0.10 -2.44
N LEU A 70 -7.81 -0.08 -3.11
CA LEU A 70 -8.89 0.89 -3.08
C LEU A 70 -9.33 1.19 -1.64
N ARG A 71 -9.70 0.15 -0.88
CA ARG A 71 -10.27 0.28 0.46
C ARG A 71 -9.30 0.92 1.45
N GLN A 72 -8.04 0.48 1.44
CA GLN A 72 -7.06 0.91 2.43
C GLN A 72 -6.51 2.30 2.13
N ARG A 73 -6.38 2.66 0.84
CA ARG A 73 -5.53 3.80 0.43
C ARG A 73 -6.29 4.95 -0.22
N TYR A 74 -7.50 4.74 -0.72
CA TYR A 74 -8.16 5.73 -1.58
C TYR A 74 -9.63 5.98 -1.25
N LEU A 75 -10.36 4.95 -0.81
CA LEU A 75 -11.77 5.10 -0.50
C LEU A 75 -11.96 6.06 0.69
N GLY A 76 -12.80 7.08 0.50
CA GLY A 76 -13.08 8.10 1.53
C GLY A 76 -11.97 9.14 1.74
N MET A 77 -10.86 9.09 1.01
CA MET A 77 -9.79 10.09 1.09
C MET A 77 -10.09 11.33 0.23
N SER A 78 -9.56 12.50 0.62
CA SER A 78 -9.59 13.67 -0.25
C SER A 78 -8.68 13.45 -1.47
N PRO A 79 -8.99 14.03 -2.65
CA PRO A 79 -8.19 13.86 -3.87
C PRO A 79 -6.71 14.21 -3.68
N GLU A 80 -6.42 15.30 -2.97
CA GLU A 80 -5.04 15.79 -2.75
C GLU A 80 -4.26 14.80 -1.88
N ARG A 81 -4.89 14.29 -0.81
CA ARG A 81 -4.26 13.32 0.10
C ARG A 81 -4.06 11.97 -0.60
N ALA A 82 -5.04 11.54 -1.39
CA ALA A 82 -4.99 10.33 -2.17
C ALA A 82 -3.84 10.37 -3.20
N TYR A 83 -3.74 11.46 -3.97
CA TYR A 83 -2.68 11.64 -4.96
C TYR A 83 -1.29 11.73 -4.30
N LYS A 84 -1.13 12.54 -3.25
CA LYS A 84 0.13 12.61 -2.50
C LYS A 84 0.55 11.25 -1.96
N GLY A 85 -0.41 10.45 -1.47
CA GLY A 85 -0.17 9.09 -1.00
C GLY A 85 0.33 8.15 -2.10
N LEU A 86 -0.27 8.22 -3.31
CA LEU A 86 0.21 7.47 -4.48
C LEU A 86 1.67 7.82 -4.79
N ILE A 87 1.97 9.10 -4.93
CA ILE A 87 3.30 9.60 -5.28
C ILE A 87 4.34 9.17 -4.24
N GLN A 88 4.02 9.29 -2.95
CA GLN A 88 4.92 8.90 -1.87
C GLN A 88 5.22 7.39 -1.90
N ARG A 89 4.20 6.53 -2.02
CA ARG A 89 4.39 5.07 -2.06
C ARG A 89 5.20 4.62 -3.26
N LEU A 90 4.88 5.17 -4.43
CA LEU A 90 5.62 4.85 -5.65
C LEU A 90 7.05 5.41 -5.63
N SER A 91 7.30 6.53 -4.95
CA SER A 91 8.65 7.06 -4.73
C SER A 91 9.49 6.15 -3.83
N ASN A 92 8.88 5.57 -2.79
CA ASN A 92 9.56 4.69 -1.85
C ASN A 92 10.19 3.46 -2.53
N LEU A 93 9.61 2.96 -3.62
CA LEU A 93 10.19 1.89 -4.45
C LEU A 93 11.60 2.24 -4.97
N PHE A 94 11.92 3.52 -5.10
CA PHE A 94 13.19 4.02 -5.59
C PHE A 94 14.13 4.48 -4.47
N LEU A 95 13.60 4.87 -3.30
CA LEU A 95 14.40 5.37 -2.18
C LEU A 95 15.30 4.29 -1.54
N ILE A 96 14.90 3.02 -1.65
CA ILE A 96 15.70 1.87 -1.21
C ILE A 96 16.94 1.68 -2.11
N ARG A 97 16.96 2.26 -3.32
CA ARG A 97 18.01 2.04 -4.33
C ARG A 97 18.92 3.26 -4.48
N ASN A 98 20.00 3.29 -3.68
CA ASN A 98 21.02 4.34 -3.66
C ASN A 98 21.49 4.82 -5.05
N LYS A 99 21.55 3.90 -6.03
CA LYS A 99 22.04 4.18 -7.38
C LYS A 99 21.10 5.07 -8.21
N ILE A 100 19.80 5.10 -7.91
CA ILE A 100 18.81 5.98 -8.57
C ILE A 100 18.99 7.42 -8.11
N ARG A 101 19.24 7.63 -6.81
CA ARG A 101 19.56 8.95 -6.26
C ARG A 101 20.83 9.52 -6.88
N THR A 102 21.88 8.69 -7.01
CA THR A 102 23.14 9.07 -7.65
C THR A 102 22.93 9.50 -9.11
N TRP A 103 22.08 8.81 -9.85
CA TRP A 103 21.85 9.10 -11.26
C TRP A 103 21.00 10.37 -11.50
N ILE A 104 20.03 10.65 -10.64
CA ILE A 104 19.29 11.93 -10.68
C ILE A 104 20.24 13.09 -10.36
N ALA A 105 21.10 12.93 -9.36
CA ALA A 105 22.13 13.92 -9.02
C ALA A 105 23.16 14.14 -10.16
N LEU A 106 23.43 13.09 -10.96
CA LEU A 106 24.29 13.15 -12.14
C LEU A 106 23.56 13.64 -13.40
N SER A 107 22.23 13.64 -13.40
CA SER A 107 21.45 14.16 -14.51
C SER A 107 21.63 15.67 -14.66
N ARG A 108 21.46 16.19 -15.88
CA ARG A 108 21.67 17.61 -16.21
C ARG A 108 20.75 18.54 -15.40
N ASP A 109 19.63 18.03 -14.90
CA ASP A 109 18.65 18.77 -14.12
C ASP A 109 18.82 18.49 -12.62
N ARG A 110 19.92 18.98 -12.05
CA ARG A 110 20.29 18.78 -10.63
C ARG A 110 19.29 19.36 -9.63
N GLN A 111 18.23 20.03 -10.09
CA GLN A 111 17.14 20.56 -9.27
C GLN A 111 15.93 19.62 -9.20
N ARG A 112 15.81 18.62 -10.08
CA ARG A 112 14.68 17.68 -10.07
C ARG A 112 14.86 16.60 -9.02
N SER A 113 13.80 16.35 -8.26
CA SER A 113 13.69 15.24 -7.33
C SER A 113 13.15 13.98 -8.03
N VAL A 114 13.30 12.81 -7.38
CA VAL A 114 12.65 11.55 -7.79
C VAL A 114 11.14 11.76 -7.96
N VAL A 115 10.56 12.58 -7.09
CA VAL A 115 9.13 12.86 -7.04
C VAL A 115 8.68 13.59 -8.31
N ASP A 116 9.41 14.62 -8.75
CA ASP A 116 9.05 15.39 -9.94
C ASP A 116 9.06 14.51 -11.21
N VAL A 117 10.08 13.65 -11.34
CA VAL A 117 10.19 12.71 -12.46
C VAL A 117 9.06 11.67 -12.39
N LEU A 118 8.73 11.19 -11.19
CA LEU A 118 7.67 10.21 -10.99
C LEU A 118 6.29 10.77 -11.35
N GLU A 119 6.01 12.03 -10.99
CA GLU A 119 4.76 12.70 -11.37
C GLU A 119 4.62 12.77 -12.90
N GLU A 120 5.68 13.14 -13.61
CA GLU A 120 5.69 13.16 -15.08
C GLU A 120 5.49 11.77 -15.69
N VAL A 121 6.13 10.74 -15.12
CA VAL A 121 5.96 9.34 -15.56
C VAL A 121 4.52 8.87 -15.37
N ILE A 122 3.90 9.18 -14.23
CA ILE A 122 2.51 8.82 -13.95
C ILE A 122 1.57 9.59 -14.88
N GLN A 123 1.82 10.88 -15.12
CA GLN A 123 1.04 11.67 -16.05
C GLN A 123 1.15 11.11 -17.47
N GLU A 124 2.34 10.78 -17.94
CA GLU A 124 2.56 10.17 -19.25
C GLU A 124 1.87 8.79 -19.35
N LEU A 125 1.95 7.98 -18.29
CA LEU A 125 1.28 6.69 -18.20
C LEU A 125 -0.24 6.87 -18.26
N LEU A 126 -0.80 7.85 -17.55
CA LEU A 126 -2.23 8.13 -17.60
C LEU A 126 -2.67 8.64 -18.96
N GLN A 127 -1.85 9.38 -19.71
CA GLN A 127 -2.22 9.98 -21.00
C GLN A 127 -1.97 9.07 -22.21
N ASN A 128 -0.86 8.33 -22.22
CA ASN A 128 -0.35 7.66 -23.42
C ASN A 128 -0.37 6.12 -23.31
N ASP A 129 -0.48 5.55 -22.12
CA ASP A 129 -0.55 4.09 -21.98
C ASP A 129 -1.96 3.59 -22.36
N ARG A 130 -2.01 2.69 -23.35
CA ARG A 130 -3.25 2.13 -23.88
C ARG A 130 -4.09 1.44 -22.81
N TYR A 131 -3.46 0.69 -21.90
CA TYR A 131 -4.17 -0.01 -20.84
C TYR A 131 -4.79 1.00 -19.87
N MET A 132 -4.05 2.04 -19.49
CA MET A 132 -4.57 3.06 -18.59
C MET A 132 -5.67 3.90 -19.23
N GLN A 133 -5.56 4.24 -20.51
CA GLN A 133 -6.62 4.93 -21.25
C GLN A 133 -7.92 4.09 -21.30
N GLN A 134 -7.79 2.77 -21.46
CA GLN A 134 -8.92 1.84 -21.34
C GLN A 134 -9.51 1.85 -19.94
N GLN A 135 -8.67 1.79 -18.89
CA GLN A 135 -9.14 1.88 -17.50
C GLN A 135 -9.86 3.21 -17.21
N VAL A 136 -9.32 4.34 -17.63
CA VAL A 136 -9.96 5.67 -17.49
C VAL A 136 -11.35 5.68 -18.13
N THR A 137 -11.45 5.15 -19.35
CA THR A 137 -12.71 5.06 -20.08
C THR A 137 -13.71 4.14 -19.39
N TRP A 138 -13.26 2.97 -18.93
CA TRP A 138 -14.12 2.01 -18.25
C TRP A 138 -14.61 2.53 -16.89
N ILE A 139 -13.73 3.12 -16.08
CA ILE A 139 -14.09 3.69 -14.78
C ILE A 139 -15.11 4.83 -14.95
N ALA A 140 -14.99 5.64 -16.00
CA ALA A 140 -15.98 6.67 -16.32
C ALA A 140 -17.39 6.10 -16.62
N ARG A 141 -17.47 4.85 -17.11
CA ARG A 141 -18.74 4.12 -17.28
C ARG A 141 -19.24 3.46 -16.00
N CYS A 142 -18.33 3.13 -15.08
CA CYS A 142 -18.67 2.49 -13.80
C CYS A 142 -19.44 3.45 -12.88
N THR A 143 -19.07 4.73 -12.82
CA THR A 143 -19.68 5.70 -11.90
C THR A 143 -19.69 7.13 -12.41
N ARG A 144 -20.71 7.90 -12.01
CA ARG A 144 -20.79 9.36 -12.20
C ARG A 144 -20.21 10.13 -11.02
N ASP A 145 -20.00 9.48 -9.87
CA ASP A 145 -19.40 10.12 -8.69
C ASP A 145 -17.92 10.38 -8.95
N THR A 146 -17.54 11.66 -9.00
CA THR A 146 -16.16 12.10 -9.22
C THR A 146 -15.21 11.63 -8.13
N ARG A 147 -15.65 11.55 -6.86
CA ARG A 147 -14.79 11.10 -5.76
C ARG A 147 -14.46 9.62 -5.90
N LEU A 148 -15.47 8.80 -6.13
CA LEU A 148 -15.28 7.36 -6.38
C LEU A 148 -14.46 7.14 -7.66
N ARG A 149 -14.77 7.84 -8.76
CA ARG A 149 -14.01 7.76 -10.01
C ARG A 149 -12.51 8.01 -9.80
N ASN A 150 -12.16 9.04 -9.04
CA ASN A 150 -10.77 9.35 -8.74
C ASN A 150 -10.11 8.25 -7.89
N ALA A 151 -10.81 7.73 -6.88
CA ALA A 151 -10.30 6.64 -6.04
C ALA A 151 -10.04 5.36 -6.85
N LEU A 152 -10.97 4.97 -7.73
CA LEU A 152 -10.82 3.81 -8.63
C LEU A 152 -9.64 3.99 -9.59
N LEU A 153 -9.44 5.19 -10.13
CA LEU A 153 -8.33 5.49 -11.04
C LEU A 153 -6.98 5.42 -10.33
N LEU A 154 -6.87 5.99 -9.13
CA LEU A 154 -5.63 5.92 -8.35
C LEU A 154 -5.30 4.49 -7.94
N ALA A 155 -6.30 3.71 -7.51
CA ALA A 155 -6.12 2.29 -7.21
C ALA A 155 -5.65 1.48 -8.44
N SER A 156 -6.23 1.76 -9.61
CA SER A 156 -5.84 1.10 -10.86
C SER A 156 -4.42 1.50 -11.29
N THR A 157 -4.06 2.77 -11.13
CA THR A 157 -2.72 3.28 -11.43
C THR A 157 -1.68 2.63 -10.53
N GLU A 158 -1.94 2.55 -9.22
CA GLU A 158 -1.03 1.92 -8.27
C GLU A 158 -0.84 0.43 -8.58
N GLU A 159 -1.94 -0.31 -8.78
CA GLU A 159 -1.89 -1.73 -9.16
C GLU A 159 -1.06 -1.94 -10.43
N TYR A 160 -1.30 -1.12 -11.45
CA TYR A 160 -0.60 -1.22 -12.73
C TYR A 160 0.90 -0.90 -12.61
N CYS A 161 1.26 0.15 -11.88
CA CYS A 161 2.65 0.52 -11.62
C CYS A 161 3.44 -0.59 -10.90
N LEU A 162 2.77 -1.36 -10.04
CA LEU A 162 3.35 -2.44 -9.26
C LEU A 162 3.38 -3.79 -10.00
N ARG A 163 2.78 -3.90 -11.19
CA ARG A 163 2.79 -5.16 -11.94
C ARG A 163 4.21 -5.61 -12.25
N PRO A 164 4.56 -6.88 -12.00
CA PRO A 164 5.90 -7.38 -12.27
C PRO A 164 6.12 -7.54 -13.77
N ILE A 165 7.27 -7.07 -14.24
CA ILE A 165 7.86 -7.35 -15.54
C ILE A 165 9.27 -7.85 -15.23
N ARG A 166 9.58 -9.11 -15.57
CA ARG A 166 10.89 -9.72 -15.28
C ARG A 166 11.34 -9.48 -13.82
N ASN A 167 10.43 -9.74 -12.87
CA ASN A 167 10.64 -9.60 -11.41
C ASN A 167 10.85 -8.16 -10.91
N GLN A 168 10.49 -7.13 -11.68
CA GLN A 168 10.52 -5.74 -11.25
C GLN A 168 9.21 -5.02 -11.53
N PRO A 169 8.80 -4.04 -10.70
CA PRO A 169 7.62 -3.23 -10.98
C PRO A 169 7.72 -2.54 -12.35
N LEU A 170 6.62 -2.56 -13.12
CA LEU A 170 6.48 -1.84 -14.39
C LEU A 170 6.97 -0.40 -14.29
N LEU A 171 6.67 0.26 -13.16
CA LEU A 171 7.07 1.62 -12.91
C LEU A 171 8.59 1.84 -13.02
N CYS A 172 9.41 0.88 -12.58
CA CYS A 172 10.87 0.99 -12.71
C CYS A 172 11.29 1.10 -14.19
N TYR A 173 10.72 0.28 -15.07
CA TYR A 173 10.99 0.36 -16.50
C TYR A 173 10.51 1.67 -17.11
N ARG A 174 9.30 2.13 -16.75
CA ARG A 174 8.74 3.38 -17.23
C ARG A 174 9.60 4.58 -16.82
N PHE A 175 10.05 4.58 -15.57
CA PHE A 175 10.93 5.61 -15.02
C PHE A 175 12.26 5.71 -15.77
N VAL A 176 12.93 4.57 -16.00
CA VAL A 176 14.18 4.52 -16.76
C VAL A 176 13.99 4.95 -18.21
N ASN A 177 12.92 4.50 -18.85
CA ASN A 177 12.62 4.86 -20.23
C ASN A 177 12.30 6.35 -20.38
N TYR A 178 11.63 6.94 -19.38
CA TYR A 178 11.43 8.38 -19.31
C TYR A 178 12.75 9.11 -19.21
N LEU A 179 13.57 8.77 -18.23
CA LEU A 179 14.90 9.34 -18.03
C LEU A 179 15.78 9.23 -19.28
N ARG A 180 15.77 8.10 -19.98
CA ARG A 180 16.50 7.89 -21.24
C ARG A 180 16.05 8.85 -22.35
N ARG A 181 14.75 9.11 -22.46
CA ARG A 181 14.21 10.02 -23.47
C ARG A 181 14.56 11.47 -23.14
N SER A 182 14.46 11.84 -21.87
CA SER A 182 14.83 13.18 -21.39
C SER A 182 16.33 13.47 -21.55
N GLN A 183 17.20 12.44 -21.58
CA GLN A 183 18.65 12.59 -21.80
C GLN A 183 19.10 12.72 -23.26
N LYS A 184 18.29 12.33 -24.26
CA LYS A 184 18.70 12.39 -25.68
C LYS A 184 18.92 13.82 -26.23
N GLY A 185 18.69 14.86 -25.43
CA GLY A 185 18.92 16.27 -25.76
C GLY A 185 20.33 16.83 -25.47
N GLY A 186 21.33 16.01 -25.11
CA GLY A 186 22.74 16.43 -25.01
C GLY A 186 23.54 15.67 -23.93
N MET A 187 24.49 14.84 -24.38
CA MET A 187 25.42 13.90 -23.71
C MET A 187 25.78 14.11 -22.23
N THR A 188 25.92 13.05 -21.42
CA THR A 188 27.02 12.06 -21.42
C THR A 188 26.53 10.61 -21.26
N GLN A 189 27.15 9.66 -21.99
CA GLN A 189 26.76 8.24 -21.99
C GLN A 189 27.27 7.52 -20.73
N VAL A 190 26.34 7.04 -19.89
CA VAL A 190 26.60 5.93 -18.96
C VAL A 190 26.03 4.66 -19.62
N PRO A 191 26.80 3.55 -19.74
CA PRO A 191 26.36 2.35 -20.45
C PRO A 191 25.04 1.78 -19.91
N ALA A 192 24.08 1.56 -20.80
CA ALA A 192 22.69 1.23 -20.49
C ALA A 192 22.50 -0.19 -19.91
N ASP A 193 23.37 -1.14 -20.24
CA ASP A 193 23.29 -2.52 -19.77
C ASP A 193 23.59 -2.65 -18.28
N ASP A 194 24.36 -1.71 -17.72
CA ASP A 194 24.66 -1.67 -16.30
C ASP A 194 23.44 -1.31 -15.46
N PHE A 195 22.46 -0.52 -15.94
CA PHE A 195 21.26 -0.22 -15.13
C PHE A 195 20.29 -1.40 -15.10
N ILE A 196 20.06 -2.04 -16.25
CA ILE A 196 19.20 -3.23 -16.32
C ILE A 196 19.86 -4.38 -15.54
N ARG A 197 21.18 -4.56 -15.61
CA ARG A 197 21.90 -5.50 -14.71
C ARG A 197 21.89 -5.03 -13.26
N LEU A 198 22.16 -3.77 -12.92
CA LEU A 198 22.23 -3.29 -11.53
C LEU A 198 20.88 -3.35 -10.80
N VAL A 199 19.77 -3.15 -11.51
CA VAL A 199 18.43 -3.30 -10.92
C VAL A 199 18.00 -4.77 -10.90
N SER A 200 18.56 -5.62 -11.78
CA SER A 200 18.25 -7.06 -11.85
C SER A 200 19.17 -7.97 -11.01
N GLN A 201 20.38 -7.54 -10.63
CA GLN A 201 21.42 -8.39 -10.04
C GLN A 201 21.36 -8.54 -8.50
N GLU A 202 20.47 -7.84 -7.80
CA GLU A 202 20.34 -7.97 -6.34
C GLU A 202 19.11 -8.82 -5.91
N VAL A 203 18.46 -9.56 -6.82
CA VAL A 203 17.25 -10.38 -6.51
C VAL A 203 17.34 -11.83 -7.03
N ALA A 204 18.54 -12.37 -7.22
CA ALA A 204 18.70 -13.81 -7.40
C ALA A 204 19.35 -14.40 -6.14
N PRO A 205 18.60 -15.09 -5.26
CA PRO A 205 19.14 -16.28 -4.64
C PRO A 205 19.15 -17.39 -5.70
N ASP A 206 20.23 -18.17 -5.69
CA ASP A 206 20.66 -19.18 -6.66
C ASP A 206 19.58 -19.97 -7.45
N ASP A 207 19.89 -20.13 -8.74
CA ASP A 207 19.64 -21.26 -9.64
C ASP A 207 18.46 -22.22 -9.36
N SER A 208 17.54 -22.30 -10.33
CA SER A 208 17.40 -23.54 -11.14
C SER A 208 16.42 -23.39 -12.31
N GLU A 209 16.73 -24.14 -13.35
CA GLU A 209 16.18 -24.18 -14.69
C GLU A 209 14.67 -24.48 -14.75
N GLY A 210 13.97 -23.75 -15.61
CA GLY A 210 12.57 -24.06 -15.93
C GLY A 210 11.91 -22.92 -16.69
N ALA A 211 12.06 -22.91 -18.01
CA ALA A 211 11.35 -22.00 -18.89
C ALA A 211 9.83 -22.25 -18.81
N VAL A 212 9.13 -21.57 -17.90
CA VAL A 212 7.71 -21.25 -18.01
C VAL A 212 7.48 -19.84 -17.45
N SER A 213 7.12 -18.95 -18.36
CA SER A 213 6.49 -17.65 -18.10
C SER A 213 5.28 -17.83 -17.16
N LEU A 214 5.40 -17.44 -15.87
CA LEU A 214 4.35 -17.19 -14.85
C LEU A 214 4.92 -17.43 -13.43
N LEU A 215 5.88 -16.61 -12.99
CA LEU A 215 6.36 -16.56 -11.59
C LEU A 215 6.19 -15.12 -11.10
N ASP A 216 5.58 -14.81 -9.95
CA ASP A 216 4.95 -15.62 -8.92
C ASP A 216 3.90 -14.73 -8.22
N ALA A 217 2.63 -15.10 -8.25
CA ALA A 217 1.61 -14.45 -7.40
C ALA A 217 2.00 -14.55 -5.90
N ARG A 218 2.82 -15.55 -5.53
CA ARG A 218 3.44 -15.69 -4.21
C ARG A 218 4.53 -14.68 -3.93
N ALA A 219 5.47 -14.43 -4.84
CA ALA A 219 6.51 -13.40 -4.66
C ALA A 219 5.90 -11.99 -4.59
N VAL A 220 4.82 -11.77 -5.34
CA VAL A 220 4.01 -10.54 -5.23
C VAL A 220 3.33 -10.48 -3.85
N SER A 221 2.73 -11.56 -3.36
CA SER A 221 2.16 -11.62 -2.00
C SER A 221 3.20 -11.41 -0.90
N GLU A 222 4.38 -12.02 -1.00
CA GLU A 222 5.46 -11.91 0.00
C GLU A 222 6.04 -10.50 0.04
N TYR A 223 6.25 -9.89 -1.12
CA TYR A 223 6.66 -8.49 -1.20
C TYR A 223 5.57 -7.55 -0.63
N GLN A 224 4.29 -7.87 -0.87
CA GLN A 224 3.14 -7.13 -0.34
C GLN A 224 2.99 -7.28 1.18
N ASP A 225 3.21 -8.47 1.72
CA ASP A 225 3.16 -8.74 3.15
C ASP A 225 4.31 -8.04 3.86
N ALA A 226 5.51 -8.06 3.27
CA ALA A 226 6.65 -7.28 3.75
C ALA A 226 6.37 -5.78 3.74
N GLN A 227 5.79 -5.25 2.65
CA GLN A 227 5.43 -3.84 2.54
C GLN A 227 4.31 -3.46 3.53
N ALA A 228 3.29 -4.30 3.70
CA ALA A 228 2.21 -4.06 4.66
C ALA A 228 2.73 -4.09 6.11
N ALA A 229 3.66 -4.99 6.42
CA ALA A 229 4.33 -5.04 7.73
C ALA A 229 5.17 -3.78 7.97
N GLU A 230 5.92 -3.31 6.96
CA GLU A 230 6.68 -2.06 7.03
C GLU A 230 5.77 -0.84 7.21
N GLU A 231 4.69 -0.73 6.43
CA GLU A 231 3.69 0.34 6.55
C GLU A 231 3.00 0.32 7.93
N GLN A 232 2.68 -0.86 8.46
CA GLN A 232 2.13 -1.01 9.81
C GLN A 232 3.15 -0.58 10.87
N GLN A 233 4.43 -0.89 10.68
CA GLN A 233 5.50 -0.49 11.59
C GLN A 233 5.74 1.03 11.55
N GLU A 234 5.74 1.65 10.37
CA GLU A 234 5.83 3.10 10.22
C GLU A 234 4.64 3.82 10.87
N LEU A 235 3.43 3.28 10.71
CA LEU A 235 2.24 3.80 11.36
C LEU A 235 2.35 3.68 12.88
N ARG A 236 2.80 2.52 13.40
CA ARG A 236 3.05 2.33 14.84
C ARG A 236 4.07 3.34 15.36
N ASN A 237 5.19 3.53 14.67
CA ASN A 237 6.22 4.50 15.03
C ASN A 237 5.67 5.94 15.05
N THR A 238 4.87 6.29 14.04
CA THR A 238 4.27 7.63 13.93
C THR A 238 3.29 7.92 15.06
N VAL A 239 2.42 6.96 15.39
CA VAL A 239 1.49 7.11 16.51
C VAL A 239 2.27 7.16 17.83
N GLN A 240 3.36 6.38 17.96
CA GLN A 240 4.16 6.33 19.18
C GLN A 240 4.78 7.70 19.44
N GLN A 241 5.43 8.29 18.43
CA GLN A 241 6.03 9.62 18.52
C GLN A 241 5.00 10.69 18.90
N ARG A 242 3.78 10.62 18.35
CA ARG A 242 2.69 11.54 18.71
C ARG A 242 2.24 11.37 20.15
N PHE A 243 2.20 10.14 20.65
CA PHE A 243 1.84 9.88 22.04
C PHE A 243 2.95 10.31 23.00
N GLU A 244 4.21 10.07 22.68
CA GLU A 244 5.37 10.60 23.43
C GLU A 244 5.30 12.14 23.52
N ALA A 245 5.05 12.82 22.41
CA ALA A 245 4.89 14.26 22.38
C ALA A 245 3.73 14.74 23.28
N TYR A 246 2.60 14.02 23.26
CA TYR A 246 1.47 14.30 24.13
C TYR A 246 1.82 14.14 25.62
N LEU A 247 2.53 13.07 26.00
CA LEU A 247 2.94 12.81 27.37
C LEU A 247 3.86 13.92 27.91
N LEU A 248 4.78 14.42 27.06
CA LEU A 248 5.64 15.55 27.37
C LEU A 248 4.85 16.86 27.49
N GLU A 249 3.99 17.17 26.52
CA GLU A 249 3.19 18.40 26.50
C GLU A 249 2.28 18.51 27.74
N LYS A 250 1.62 17.40 28.10
CA LYS A 250 0.72 17.35 29.27
C LYS A 250 1.44 17.13 30.59
N LYS A 251 2.78 16.99 30.58
CA LYS A 251 3.62 16.75 31.76
C LYS A 251 3.04 15.64 32.64
N VAL A 252 2.63 14.54 32.02
CA VAL A 252 1.90 13.44 32.70
C VAL A 252 2.77 12.86 33.81
N ASP A 253 4.02 12.54 33.49
CA ASP A 253 5.04 12.15 34.46
C ASP A 253 6.42 12.34 33.82
N PRO A 254 7.47 12.76 34.56
CA PRO A 254 8.82 12.88 34.03
C PRO A 254 9.35 11.58 33.40
N CYS A 255 8.96 10.41 33.92
CA CYS A 255 9.41 9.11 33.43
C CYS A 255 8.45 8.47 32.41
N ALA A 256 7.38 9.17 31.99
CA ALA A 256 6.32 8.56 31.17
C ALA A 256 6.77 8.12 29.79
N VAL A 257 7.65 8.89 29.13
CA VAL A 257 8.17 8.57 27.80
C VAL A 257 9.10 7.37 27.87
N ASP A 258 10.00 7.35 28.85
CA ASP A 258 10.97 6.27 29.02
C ASP A 258 10.27 4.96 29.39
N TRP A 259 9.27 5.03 30.27
CA TRP A 259 8.41 3.88 30.58
C TRP A 259 7.71 3.36 29.32
N LEU A 260 7.11 4.24 28.50
CA LEU A 260 6.39 3.83 27.28
C LEU A 260 7.32 3.13 26.29
N ARG A 261 8.52 3.65 26.09
CA ARG A 261 9.51 3.03 25.19
C ARG A 261 9.93 1.65 25.65
N LEU A 262 10.23 1.48 26.94
CA LEU A 262 10.61 0.18 27.51
C LEU A 262 9.44 -0.81 27.48
N TYR A 263 8.22 -0.34 27.74
CA TYR A 263 7.01 -1.16 27.66
C TYR A 263 6.75 -1.66 26.23
N LEU A 264 6.86 -0.79 25.22
CA LEU A 264 6.69 -1.17 23.81
C LEU A 264 7.79 -2.11 23.29
N GLN A 265 8.94 -2.18 23.97
CA GLN A 265 9.97 -3.19 23.73
C GLN A 265 9.66 -4.55 24.38
N GLY A 266 8.53 -4.70 25.09
CA GLY A 266 8.12 -5.94 25.74
C GLY A 266 8.80 -6.19 27.09
N ARG A 267 9.38 -5.16 27.73
CA ARG A 267 9.98 -5.30 29.07
C ARG A 267 8.89 -5.49 30.13
N SER A 268 9.13 -6.39 31.08
CA SER A 268 8.24 -6.55 32.25
C SER A 268 8.33 -5.34 33.18
N GLN A 269 7.32 -5.13 34.03
CA GLN A 269 7.29 -3.98 34.95
C GLN A 269 8.47 -4.00 35.93
N GLU A 270 8.94 -5.19 36.32
CA GLU A 270 10.11 -5.38 37.19
C GLU A 270 11.42 -5.01 36.47
N ALA A 271 11.54 -5.31 35.17
CA ALA A 271 12.67 -4.91 34.36
C ALA A 271 12.69 -3.38 34.16
N ILE A 272 11.52 -2.79 33.89
CA ILE A 272 11.35 -1.34 33.77
C ILE A 272 11.69 -0.65 35.10
N ALA A 273 11.26 -1.20 36.24
CA ALA A 273 11.57 -0.65 37.56
C ALA A 273 13.07 -0.62 37.84
N LYS A 274 13.80 -1.67 37.46
CA LYS A 274 15.27 -1.68 37.57
C LYS A 274 15.93 -0.65 36.65
N GLU A 275 15.44 -0.50 35.42
CA GLU A 275 16.05 0.37 34.41
C GLU A 275 15.76 1.85 34.65
N LEU A 276 14.58 2.18 35.19
CA LEU A 276 14.22 3.53 35.62
C LEU A 276 14.67 3.85 37.05
N ASN A 277 15.29 2.89 37.75
CA ASN A 277 15.67 3.00 39.16
C ASN A 277 14.49 3.44 40.06
N MET A 278 13.33 2.80 39.86
CA MET A 278 12.08 3.07 40.56
C MET A 278 11.64 1.86 41.37
N ASP A 279 10.82 2.09 42.41
CA ASP A 279 10.14 0.98 43.07
C ASP A 279 9.08 0.37 42.14
N VAL A 280 8.93 -0.95 42.18
CA VAL A 280 7.98 -1.69 41.33
C VAL A 280 6.56 -1.14 41.48
N LYS A 281 6.13 -0.76 42.69
CA LYS A 281 4.79 -0.18 42.90
C LYS A 281 4.62 1.18 42.22
N GLN A 282 5.70 1.98 42.13
CA GLN A 282 5.65 3.26 41.41
C GLN A 282 5.51 3.05 39.91
N VAL A 283 6.16 2.01 39.36
CA VAL A 283 6.04 1.62 37.95
C VAL A 283 4.62 1.15 37.60
N TYR A 284 3.96 0.38 38.47
CA TYR A 284 2.54 0.03 38.28
C TYR A 284 1.60 1.25 38.29
N ARG A 285 1.84 2.22 39.17
CA ARG A 285 1.07 3.48 39.18
C ARG A 285 1.32 4.30 37.92
N LEU A 286 2.57 4.33 37.45
CA LEU A 286 2.95 5.00 36.20
C LEU A 286 2.26 4.34 34.99
N ARG A 287 2.22 3.00 34.96
CA ARG A 287 1.47 2.20 33.98
C ARG A 287 0.00 2.59 33.93
N GLU A 288 -0.69 2.60 35.07
CA GLU A 288 -2.12 2.95 35.14
C GLU A 288 -2.38 4.36 34.61
N LYS A 289 -1.55 5.32 35.02
CA LYS A 289 -1.65 6.72 34.59
C LYS A 289 -1.48 6.85 33.08
N ILE A 290 -0.45 6.23 32.51
CA ILE A 290 -0.17 6.27 31.06
C ILE A 290 -1.28 5.54 30.29
N SER A 291 -1.76 4.40 30.79
CA SER A 291 -2.86 3.63 30.18
C SER A 291 -4.17 4.42 30.14
N TYR A 292 -4.47 5.19 31.20
CA TYR A 292 -5.61 6.11 31.23
C TYR A 292 -5.48 7.19 30.14
N HIS A 293 -4.33 7.85 30.07
CA HIS A 293 -4.10 8.90 29.06
C HIS A 293 -4.14 8.36 27.63
N ALA A 294 -3.60 7.17 27.40
CA ALA A 294 -3.63 6.48 26.12
C ALA A 294 -5.07 6.16 25.69
N THR A 295 -5.86 5.49 26.53
CA THR A 295 -7.19 4.97 26.18
C THR A 295 -8.30 6.01 26.25
N ARG A 296 -8.29 6.89 27.26
CA ARG A 296 -9.39 7.85 27.51
C ARG A 296 -9.19 9.20 26.86
N VAL A 297 -7.94 9.62 26.62
CA VAL A 297 -7.65 10.99 26.17
C VAL A 297 -7.03 11.05 24.78
N PHE A 298 -6.09 10.15 24.48
CA PHE A 298 -5.34 10.14 23.23
C PHE A 298 -6.00 9.31 22.12
N ALA A 299 -6.39 8.06 22.40
CA ALA A 299 -7.01 7.14 21.46
C ALA A 299 -8.23 7.73 20.70
N PRO A 300 -9.17 8.46 21.34
CA PRO A 300 -10.32 9.03 20.64
C PRO A 300 -9.97 10.09 19.58
N LYS A 301 -8.75 10.65 19.62
CA LYS A 301 -8.34 11.77 18.76
C LYS A 301 -7.32 11.41 17.69
N ALA A 302 -6.65 10.26 17.80
CA ALA A 302 -5.46 9.96 16.98
C ALA A 302 -5.57 8.65 16.17
N GLN A 303 -6.08 7.56 16.77
CA GLN A 303 -6.41 6.27 16.14
C GLN A 303 -6.75 5.24 17.25
N PRO A 304 -8.04 4.93 17.52
CA PRO A 304 -8.42 4.14 18.69
C PRO A 304 -7.98 2.66 18.63
N ASP A 305 -8.03 2.03 17.45
CA ASP A 305 -7.74 0.59 17.28
C ASP A 305 -6.25 0.25 17.43
N LEU A 306 -5.37 1.20 17.08
CA LEU A 306 -3.92 0.98 17.17
C LEU A 306 -3.43 1.15 18.62
N VAL A 307 -4.00 2.10 19.35
CA VAL A 307 -3.69 2.35 20.77
C VAL A 307 -4.26 1.24 21.65
N SER A 308 -5.43 0.68 21.30
CA SER A 308 -5.97 -0.51 21.99
C SER A 308 -5.08 -1.74 21.78
N THR A 309 -4.47 -1.92 20.60
CA THR A 309 -3.54 -3.03 20.34
C THR A 309 -2.22 -2.94 21.14
N TRP A 310 -1.76 -1.75 21.51
CA TRP A 310 -0.58 -1.59 22.37
C TRP A 310 -0.84 -1.96 23.84
N LEU A 311 -2.09 -1.80 24.27
CA LEU A 311 -2.49 -1.98 25.67
C LEU A 311 -3.30 -3.27 25.87
N GLY A 312 -3.80 -3.86 24.79
CA GLY A 312 -4.67 -5.03 24.75
C GLY A 312 -3.91 -6.27 24.30
N ASN A 313 -3.16 -6.83 25.24
CA ASN A 313 -2.88 -8.26 25.37
C ASN A 313 -2.76 -8.63 26.87
N GLU A 314 -3.62 -8.05 27.72
CA GLU A 314 -3.82 -8.51 29.11
C GLU A 314 -5.32 -8.44 29.48
N SER A 315 -6.16 -8.94 28.59
CA SER A 315 -7.50 -9.40 28.97
C SER A 315 -7.69 -10.82 28.48
N GLU A 316 -6.80 -11.73 28.89
CA GLU A 316 -7.02 -13.19 28.93
C GLU A 316 -5.84 -13.88 29.62
N SER A 317 -6.03 -14.19 30.92
CA SER A 317 -5.49 -15.29 31.75
C SER A 317 -5.14 -14.80 33.16
#